data_AF-A0A2V4XX12-F1
#
_entry.id   AF-A0A2V4XX12-F1
#
_cell.length_a   1.000
_cell.length_b   1.000
_cell.length_c   1.000
_cell.angle_alpha   90.00
_cell.angle_beta   90.00
_cell.angle_gamma   90.00
#
_symmetry.space_group_name_H-M   'P 1'
#
loop_
_entity.id
_entity.type
_entity.pdbx_description
1 polymer ?
#
loop_
_entity_poly.entity_id
_entity_poly.type
_entity_poly.pdbx_seq_one_letter_code
_entity_poly.pdbx_strand_id
1 'polypeptide(L)' 'MELINDWRIVALLCLTLGLAPFVPEPHLLGKIRWIAGGENGMEMKDYFDVLLHGFPFILLLRIIILKLKKSSTEPTSDQ' A
#
# COMPACT_ATOMS: atom_id res chain seq x y z
N MET A 1 -2.65 11.65 13.86
CA MET A 1 -1.78 12.09 12.76
C MET A 1 -0.41 11.40 12.75
N GLU A 2 0.07 10.82 13.86
CA GLU A 2 1.39 10.17 13.90
C GLU A 2 1.44 8.78 13.25
N LEU A 3 0.37 7.97 13.38
CA LEU A 3 0.36 6.57 12.91
C LEU A 3 0.57 6.42 11.39
N ILE A 4 -0.10 7.25 10.59
CA ILE A 4 -0.03 7.19 9.11
C ILE A 4 1.28 7.75 8.53
N ASN A 5 2.10 8.39 9.36
CA ASN A 5 3.40 8.94 8.97
C ASN A 5 4.58 8.11 9.52
N ASP A 6 4.34 7.24 10.51
CA ASP A 6 5.31 6.29 10.99
C ASP A 6 5.46 5.13 9.98
N TRP A 7 6.61 5.09 9.31
CA TRP A 7 6.91 4.07 8.31
C TRP A 7 6.90 2.66 8.88
N ARG A 8 7.20 2.45 10.16
CA ARG A 8 7.18 1.13 10.81
C ARG A 8 5.76 0.62 10.95
N ILE A 9 4.86 1.49 11.38
CA ILE A 9 3.44 1.17 11.53
C ILE A 9 2.82 0.91 10.16
N VAL A 10 3.11 1.76 9.18
CA VAL A 10 2.61 1.58 7.82
C VAL A 10 3.17 0.29 7.18
N ALA A 11 4.46 -0.02 7.40
CA ALA A 11 5.04 -1.28 6.94
C ALA A 11 4.37 -2.49 7.62
N LEU A 12 4.10 -2.42 8.93
CA LEU A 12 3.37 -3.47 9.64
C LEU A 12 1.95 -3.65 9.08
N LEU A 13 1.24 -2.57 8.78
CA LEU A 13 -0.08 -2.61 8.14
C LEU A 13 -0.04 -3.24 6.75
N CYS A 14 1.00 -2.97 5.96
CA CYS A 14 1.20 -3.65 4.68
C CYS A 14 1.40 -5.15 4.88
N LEU A 15 2.28 -5.52 5.81
CA LEU A 15 2.60 -6.92 6.11
C LEU A 15 1.46 -7.69 6.77
N THR A 16 0.44 -7.02 7.29
CA THR A 16 -0.71 -7.65 7.97
C THR A 16 -1.97 -7.47 7.15
N LEU A 17 -2.63 -6.33 7.26
CA LEU A 17 -3.87 -6.02 6.56
C LEU A 17 -3.68 -6.01 5.03
N GLY A 18 -2.58 -5.47 4.52
CA GLY A 18 -2.38 -5.35 3.07
C GLY A 18 -2.19 -6.70 2.37
N LEU A 19 -1.47 -7.62 3.01
CA LEU A 19 -1.19 -8.95 2.46
C LEU A 19 -2.24 -10.02 2.85
N ALA A 20 -3.23 -9.68 3.66
CA ALA A 20 -4.25 -10.64 4.07
C ALA A 20 -5.20 -11.05 2.91
N PRO A 21 -5.72 -12.28 2.95
CA PRO A 21 -5.20 -13.44 3.67
C PRO A 21 -3.87 -13.89 3.04
N PHE A 22 -2.95 -14.42 3.84
CA PHE A 22 -1.66 -14.88 3.33
C PHE A 22 -1.75 -16.18 2.51
N VAL A 23 -2.83 -16.93 2.69
CA VAL A 23 -3.07 -18.23 2.07
C VAL A 23 -4.54 -18.30 1.64
N PRO A 24 -4.86 -18.85 0.44
CA PRO A 24 -3.93 -19.33 -0.59
C PRO A 24 -3.24 -18.19 -1.36
N GLU A 25 -3.87 -17.02 -1.47
CA GLU A 25 -3.30 -15.82 -2.08
C GLU A 25 -3.87 -14.54 -1.42
N PRO A 26 -3.10 -13.43 -1.37
CA PRO A 26 -3.60 -12.15 -0.89
C PRO A 26 -4.81 -11.65 -1.66
N HIS A 27 -5.80 -11.10 -0.96
CA HIS A 27 -7.01 -10.54 -1.59
C HIS A 27 -6.63 -9.52 -2.66
N LEU A 28 -5.72 -8.61 -2.34
CA LEU A 28 -5.31 -7.55 -3.27
C LEU A 28 -4.79 -8.11 -4.60
N LEU A 29 -4.01 -9.19 -4.58
CA LEU A 29 -3.43 -9.77 -5.80
C LEU A 29 -4.50 -10.44 -6.67
N GLY A 30 -5.38 -11.23 -6.07
CA GLY A 30 -6.50 -11.86 -6.77
C GLY A 30 -7.42 -10.82 -7.42
N LYS A 31 -7.78 -9.76 -6.68
CA LYS A 31 -8.64 -8.69 -7.20
C LYS A 31 -7.96 -7.87 -8.31
N ILE A 32 -6.67 -7.55 -8.20
CA ILE A 32 -5.95 -6.84 -9.28
C ILE A 32 -5.97 -7.65 -10.57
N ARG A 33 -5.74 -8.97 -10.50
CA ARG A 33 -5.81 -9.87 -11.67
C ARG A 33 -7.22 -9.91 -12.26
N TRP A 34 -8.23 -9.90 -11.40
CA TRP A 34 -9.62 -9.89 -11.82
C TRP A 34 -10.00 -8.59 -12.53
N ILE A 35 -9.60 -7.44 -11.97
CA ILE A 35 -9.79 -6.12 -12.61
C ILE A 35 -9.06 -6.09 -13.95
N ALA A 36 -7.82 -6.58 -14.02
CA ALA A 36 -7.07 -6.67 -15.27
C ALA A 36 -7.74 -7.59 -16.33
N GLY A 37 -8.56 -8.55 -15.89
CA GLY A 37 -9.38 -9.41 -16.73
C GLY A 37 -10.73 -8.80 -17.15
N GLY A 38 -11.01 -7.54 -16.81
CA GLY A 38 -12.22 -6.83 -17.22
C GLY A 38 -13.38 -6.87 -16.22
N GLU A 39 -13.11 -7.08 -14.92
CA GLU A 39 -14.03 -6.89 -13.77
C GLU A 39 -15.42 -7.56 -13.84
N ASN A 40 -15.63 -8.48 -14.79
CA ASN A 40 -16.92 -9.14 -14.98
C ASN A 40 -17.36 -9.89 -13.72
N GLY A 41 -18.47 -9.45 -13.13
CA GLY A 41 -19.07 -10.06 -11.95
C GLY A 41 -18.48 -9.63 -10.61
N MET A 42 -17.68 -8.55 -10.55
CA MET A 42 -17.25 -7.99 -9.26
C MET A 42 -18.42 -7.36 -8.51
N GLU A 43 -18.55 -7.71 -7.24
CA GLU A 43 -19.48 -7.10 -6.31
C GLU A 43 -18.82 -5.93 -5.56
N MET A 44 -19.65 -5.09 -4.91
CA MET A 44 -19.15 -3.97 -4.11
C MET A 44 -18.13 -4.40 -3.04
N LYS A 45 -18.29 -5.59 -2.45
CA LYS A 45 -17.34 -6.16 -1.48
C LYS A 45 -15.96 -6.39 -2.10
N ASP A 46 -15.89 -6.75 -3.38
CA ASP A 46 -14.63 -7.05 -4.06
C ASP A 46 -13.83 -5.76 -4.31
N TYR A 47 -14.52 -4.67 -4.64
CA TYR A 47 -13.91 -3.34 -4.70
C TYR A 47 -13.50 -2.84 -3.31
N PHE A 48 -14.28 -3.15 -2.28
CA PHE A 48 -13.90 -2.84 -0.90
C PHE A 48 -12.64 -3.60 -0.49
N ASP A 49 -12.47 -4.87 -0.89
CA ASP A 49 -11.24 -5.63 -0.65
C ASP A 49 -10.03 -4.95 -1.29
N VAL A 50 -10.14 -4.48 -2.54
CA VAL A 50 -9.07 -3.73 -3.22
C VAL A 50 -8.72 -2.47 -2.45
N LEU A 51 -9.72 -1.70 -2.05
CA LEU A 51 -9.51 -0.45 -1.32
C LEU A 51 -8.85 -0.73 0.04
N LEU A 52 -9.40 -1.65 0.82
CA LEU A 52 -8.97 -1.94 2.19
C LEU A 52 -7.54 -2.52 2.22
N HIS A 53 -7.25 -3.51 1.38
CA HIS A 53 -5.95 -4.16 1.34
C HIS A 53 -4.93 -3.33 0.55
N GLY A 54 -5.36 -2.52 -0.42
CA GLY A 54 -4.51 -1.62 -1.19
C GLY A 54 -4.10 -0.35 -0.43
N PHE A 55 -4.95 0.13 0.49
CA PHE A 55 -4.72 1.39 1.20
C PHE A 55 -3.38 1.46 1.97
N PRO A 56 -2.95 0.43 2.73
CA PRO A 56 -1.62 0.42 3.37
C PRO A 56 -0.46 0.64 2.38
N PHE A 57 -0.51 0.04 1.19
CA PHE A 57 0.54 0.18 0.18
C PHE A 57 0.59 1.59 -0.41
N ILE A 58 -0.57 2.23 -0.60
CA ILE A 58 -0.63 3.63 -1.05
C ILE A 58 0.02 4.55 0.00
N LEU A 59 -0.24 4.31 1.29
CA LEU A 59 0.40 5.05 2.38
C LEU A 59 1.93 4.83 2.38
N LEU A 60 2.38 3.59 2.20
CA LEU A 60 3.80 3.26 2.15
C LEU A 60 4.48 3.97 0.97
N LEU A 61 3.87 3.93 -0.21
CA LEU A 61 4.35 4.62 -1.41
C LEU A 61 4.46 6.13 -1.19
N ARG A 62 3.44 6.75 -0.56
CA ARG A 62 3.49 8.16 -0.17
C ARG A 62 4.70 8.45 0.72
N ILE A 63 4.96 7.65 1.75
CA ILE A 63 6.10 7.85 2.66
C ILE A 63 7.43 7.73 1.91
N ILE A 64 7.57 6.73 1.03
CA ILE A 64 8.76 6.53 0.21
C ILE A 64 9.01 7.76 -0.67
N ILE A 65 7.99 8.24 -1.40
CA ILE A 65 8.10 9.43 -2.26
C ILE A 65 8.52 10.67 -1.44
N LEU A 66 7.93 10.89 -0.27
CA LEU A 66 8.29 12.02 0.58
C LEU A 66 9.73 11.93 1.10
N LYS A 67 10.19 10.74 1.47
CA LYS A 67 11.57 10.50 1.90
C LYS A 67 12.56 10.73 0.75
N LEU A 68 12.27 10.22 -0.44
CA LEU A 68 13.10 10.40 -1.64
C LEU A 68 13.20 11.87 -2.05
N LYS A 69 12.08 12.63 -1.99
CA LYS A 69 12.10 14.07 -2.26
C LYS A 69 12.94 14.83 -1.25
N LYS A 70 12.88 14.46 0.04
CA LYS A 70 13.66 15.11 1.09
C LYS A 70 15.16 14.84 0.93
N SER A 71 15.56 13.60 0.61
CA SER A 71 16.98 13.24 0.42
C SER A 71 17.63 13.99 -0.74
N SER A 72 16.88 14.37 -1.77
CA SER A 72 17.41 15.13 -2.91
C SER A 72 17.61 16.62 -2.62
N THR A 73 17.14 17.11 -1.47
CA THR A 73 17.14 18.53 -1.10
C THR A 73 18.01 18.85 0.12
N GLU A 74 18.74 17.87 0.68
CA GLU A 74 19.80 18.19 1.63
C GLU A 74 21.04 18.60 0.82
N PRO A 75 21.42 19.90 0.81
CA PRO A 75 22.75 20.23 0.34
C PRO A 75 23.72 19.60 1.32
N THR A 76 24.70 18.87 0.79
CA THR A 76 25.94 18.55 1.50
C THR A 76 26.46 19.85 2.10
N SER A 77 26.19 20.10 3.40
CA SER A 77 26.92 21.10 4.15
C SER A 77 28.24 20.44 4.50
N ASP A 78 29.25 20.87 3.77
CA ASP A 78 30.66 20.54 3.91
C ASP A 78 31.09 20.25 5.36
N GLN A 79 31.88 19.18 5.51
CA GLN A 79 32.97 19.20 6.49
C GLN A 79 34.15 19.97 5.91
#